data_AF-A0A7Y2BWV8-F1
#
_entry.id   AF-A0A7Y2BWV8-F1
#
_cell.length_a   1.000
_cell.length_b   1.000
_cell.length_c   1.000
_cell.angle_alpha   90.00
_cell.angle_beta   90.00
_cell.angle_gamma   90.00
#
_symmetry.space_group_name_H-M   'P 1'
#
loop_
_entity.id
_entity.type
_entity.pdbx_description
1 polymer ?
#
loop_
_entity_poly.entity_id
_entity_poly.type
_entity_poly.pdbx_seq_one_letter_code
_entity_poly.pdbx_strand_id
1 'polypeptide(L)'
;TIAINLPNDEEVQLAKGTRRLQLKNAMRAKFEKILVPISKELIDPSQQGHITFDAFFANTMFHEVAHGLGIKNTINGKGTVRKALKEHASALEEGKADMLGLYMINQLHKQGEIDGDLKDYYVTFMTSIFRSVRFGASSAHGKANMIRFNYFDEMGAFTRDPETGYYKVDFENLEKAMNALSELILTLQGDGNYEAVAELVQDKGVIKDQLRADLNMLAEEGIPVDVVFNQGANVLGI
;
A
#
# COMPACT_ATOMS: atom_id res chain seq x y z
N THR A 1 12.93 3.54 6.24
CA THR A 1 12.78 3.00 4.87
C THR A 1 12.82 1.49 4.90
N ILE A 2 12.05 0.80 4.04
CA ILE A 2 12.07 -0.68 3.93
C ILE A 2 12.50 -1.17 2.55
N ALA A 3 12.34 -0.34 1.53
CA ALA A 3 12.76 -0.62 0.17
C ALA A 3 13.40 0.64 -0.44
N ILE A 4 14.35 0.44 -1.35
CA ILE A 4 15.08 1.51 -2.04
C ILE A 4 15.17 1.13 -3.52
N ASN A 5 14.76 2.03 -4.41
CA ASN A 5 14.91 1.88 -5.86
C ASN A 5 15.78 3.02 -6.41
N LEU A 6 16.94 2.70 -6.96
CA LEU A 6 17.92 3.69 -7.42
C LEU A 6 18.62 3.24 -8.72
N PRO A 7 19.17 4.17 -9.52
CA PRO A 7 19.20 5.63 -9.31
C PRO A 7 17.87 6.31 -9.71
N ASN A 8 17.62 7.53 -9.22
CA ASN A 8 16.43 8.33 -9.57
C ASN A 8 16.52 9.01 -10.96
N ASP A 9 17.68 8.93 -11.61
CA ASP A 9 17.95 9.57 -12.90
C ASP A 9 17.31 8.77 -14.05
N GLU A 10 16.30 9.33 -14.70
CA GLU A 10 15.52 8.69 -15.75
C GLU A 10 16.36 8.26 -16.98
N GLU A 11 17.43 9.00 -17.32
CA GLU A 11 18.32 8.63 -18.44
C GLU A 11 19.14 7.40 -18.09
N VAL A 12 19.65 7.31 -16.85
CA VAL A 12 20.38 6.13 -16.37
C VAL A 12 19.45 4.93 -16.25
N GLN A 13 18.22 5.11 -15.75
CA GLN A 13 17.24 4.02 -15.68
C GLN A 13 16.96 3.45 -17.08
N LEU A 14 16.79 4.29 -18.09
CA LEU A 14 16.54 3.86 -19.46
C LEU A 14 17.74 3.10 -20.05
N ALA A 15 18.95 3.58 -19.80
CA ALA A 15 20.17 3.00 -20.37
C ALA A 15 20.67 1.75 -19.65
N LYS A 16 20.43 1.63 -18.34
CA LYS A 16 21.07 0.61 -17.46
C LYS A 16 20.11 -0.11 -16.51
N GLY A 17 18.84 0.29 -16.45
CA GLY A 17 17.86 -0.23 -15.51
C GLY A 17 18.02 0.34 -14.09
N THR A 18 17.31 -0.25 -13.14
CA THR A 18 17.35 0.14 -11.73
C THR A 18 17.76 -1.02 -10.83
N ARG A 19 18.25 -0.69 -9.63
CA ARG A 19 18.48 -1.64 -8.55
C ARG A 19 17.48 -1.41 -7.44
N ARG A 20 16.76 -2.47 -7.08
CA ARG A 20 15.82 -2.52 -5.95
C ARG A 20 16.46 -3.25 -4.77
N LEU A 21 16.48 -2.61 -3.62
CA LEU A 21 17.00 -3.17 -2.36
C LEU A 21 15.84 -3.32 -1.38
N GLN A 22 15.71 -4.50 -0.78
CA GLN A 22 14.72 -4.79 0.26
C GLN A 22 15.44 -5.00 1.59
N LEU A 23 15.12 -4.18 2.58
CA LEU A 23 15.74 -4.23 3.91
C LEU A 23 15.00 -5.24 4.79
N LYS A 24 15.25 -6.53 4.53
CA LYS A 24 14.49 -7.65 5.13
C LYS A 24 14.42 -7.60 6.66
N ASN A 25 15.51 -7.21 7.34
CA ASN A 25 15.56 -7.05 8.79
C ASN A 25 14.68 -5.88 9.29
N ALA A 26 14.69 -4.75 8.60
CA ALA A 26 13.84 -3.61 8.93
C ALA A 26 12.36 -3.91 8.69
N MET A 27 12.05 -4.63 7.61
CA MET A 27 10.71 -5.15 7.34
C MET A 27 10.25 -6.11 8.43
N ARG A 28 11.13 -7.01 8.87
CA ARG A 28 10.82 -7.98 9.93
C ARG A 28 10.46 -7.27 11.23
N ALA A 29 11.26 -6.27 11.63
CA ALA A 29 10.98 -5.46 12.80
C ALA A 29 9.62 -4.74 12.71
N LYS A 30 9.30 -4.13 11.57
CA LYS A 30 8.00 -3.47 11.37
C LYS A 30 6.83 -4.46 11.35
N PHE A 31 7.01 -5.63 10.75
CA PHE A 31 6.01 -6.69 10.76
C PHE A 31 5.70 -7.13 12.20
N GLU A 32 6.72 -7.50 12.96
CA GLU A 32 6.55 -8.05 14.31
C GLU A 32 6.11 -7.00 15.35
N LYS A 33 6.65 -5.78 15.27
CA LYS A 33 6.41 -4.73 16.28
C LYS A 33 5.22 -3.83 15.96
N ILE A 34 4.69 -3.88 14.74
CA ILE A 34 3.61 -2.98 14.30
C ILE A 34 2.48 -3.77 13.65
N LEU A 35 2.75 -4.50 12.56
CA LEU A 35 1.67 -5.12 11.79
C LEU A 35 0.95 -6.23 12.56
N VAL A 36 1.69 -7.10 13.25
CA VAL A 36 1.12 -8.17 14.08
C VAL A 36 0.32 -7.63 15.28
N PRO A 37 0.78 -6.62 16.04
CA PRO A 37 -0.07 -5.97 17.03
C PRO A 37 -1.35 -5.37 16.43
N ILE A 38 -1.25 -4.65 15.31
CA ILE A 38 -2.43 -4.11 14.62
C ILE A 38 -3.43 -5.22 14.26
N SER A 39 -2.94 -6.37 13.78
CA SER A 39 -3.85 -7.45 13.38
C SER A 39 -4.63 -8.03 14.55
N LYS A 40 -4.05 -8.03 15.76
CA LYS A 40 -4.73 -8.56 16.96
C LYS A 40 -5.88 -7.66 17.40
N GLU A 41 -5.73 -6.36 17.22
CA GLU A 41 -6.75 -5.38 17.62
C GLU A 41 -7.84 -5.19 16.56
N LEU A 42 -7.49 -5.28 15.27
CA LEU A 42 -8.39 -4.87 14.19
C LEU A 42 -8.83 -5.98 13.25
N ILE A 43 -8.22 -7.16 13.24
CA ILE A 43 -8.56 -8.20 12.25
C ILE A 43 -9.33 -9.34 12.91
N ASP A 44 -10.39 -9.80 12.25
CA ASP A 44 -11.20 -10.92 12.70
C ASP A 44 -10.31 -12.15 12.99
N PRO A 45 -10.46 -12.81 14.17
CA PRO A 45 -9.63 -13.93 14.57
C PRO A 45 -9.55 -15.07 13.55
N SER A 46 -10.61 -15.28 12.74
CA SER A 46 -10.63 -16.30 11.68
C SER A 46 -9.67 -15.99 10.53
N GLN A 47 -9.22 -14.75 10.38
CA GLN A 47 -8.30 -14.30 9.33
C GLN A 47 -6.91 -13.93 9.84
N GLN A 48 -6.68 -13.82 11.16
CA GLN A 48 -5.37 -13.47 11.71
C GLN A 48 -4.26 -14.46 11.33
N GLY A 49 -4.61 -15.73 11.06
CA GLY A 49 -3.66 -16.74 10.56
C GLY A 49 -3.05 -16.44 9.19
N HIS A 50 -3.69 -15.57 8.41
CA HIS A 50 -3.23 -15.12 7.09
C HIS A 50 -2.26 -13.91 7.17
N ILE A 51 -1.93 -13.43 8.37
CA ILE A 51 -0.95 -12.36 8.54
C ILE A 51 0.46 -12.95 8.56
N THR A 52 1.13 -12.94 7.40
CA THR A 52 2.44 -13.58 7.24
C THR A 52 3.52 -12.58 6.81
N PHE A 53 4.75 -12.83 7.25
CA PHE A 53 5.87 -11.97 6.85
C PHE A 53 6.17 -12.08 5.37
N ASP A 54 6.03 -13.27 4.79
CA ASP A 54 6.35 -13.49 3.37
C ASP A 54 5.34 -12.75 2.48
N ALA A 55 4.06 -12.71 2.87
CA ALA A 55 3.06 -11.83 2.24
C ALA A 55 3.41 -10.35 2.40
N PHE A 56 3.80 -9.89 3.59
CA PHE A 56 4.21 -8.49 3.81
C PHE A 56 5.44 -8.12 2.96
N PHE A 57 6.39 -9.04 2.87
CA PHE A 57 7.59 -8.90 2.06
C PHE A 57 7.27 -8.83 0.58
N ALA A 58 6.49 -9.78 0.07
CA ALA A 58 6.09 -9.83 -1.33
C ALA A 58 5.25 -8.61 -1.73
N ASN A 59 4.27 -8.20 -0.91
CA ASN A 59 3.47 -7.00 -1.16
C ASN A 59 4.37 -5.76 -1.34
N THR A 60 5.36 -5.59 -0.46
CA THR A 60 6.34 -4.49 -0.58
C THR A 60 7.23 -4.65 -1.81
N MET A 61 7.67 -5.87 -2.11
CA MET A 61 8.53 -6.14 -3.27
C MET A 61 7.81 -5.84 -4.58
N PHE A 62 6.58 -6.32 -4.73
CA PHE A 62 5.77 -6.09 -5.92
C PHE A 62 5.27 -4.65 -6.05
N HIS A 63 5.11 -3.91 -4.94
CA HIS A 63 4.96 -2.45 -4.98
C HIS A 63 6.14 -1.77 -5.70
N GLU A 64 7.38 -2.13 -5.35
CA GLU A 64 8.57 -1.57 -6.02
C GLU A 64 8.71 -1.99 -7.49
N VAL A 65 8.23 -3.18 -7.84
CA VAL A 65 8.15 -3.62 -9.24
C VAL A 65 7.11 -2.78 -9.98
N ALA A 66 5.94 -2.57 -9.38
CA ALA A 66 4.83 -1.82 -9.95
C ALA A 66 5.15 -0.34 -10.23
N HIS A 67 6.05 0.27 -9.45
CA HIS A 67 6.60 1.59 -9.80
C HIS A 67 7.27 1.61 -11.17
N GLY A 68 7.89 0.51 -11.60
CA GLY A 68 8.49 0.38 -12.93
C GLY A 68 7.50 0.12 -14.06
N LEU A 69 6.21 -0.09 -13.73
CA LEU A 69 5.16 -0.45 -14.69
C LEU A 69 4.12 0.67 -14.82
N GLY A 70 3.18 0.46 -15.75
CA GLY A 70 2.08 1.39 -16.01
C GLY A 70 2.48 2.58 -16.88
N ILE A 71 1.68 3.64 -16.82
CA ILE A 71 1.76 4.77 -17.73
C ILE A 71 2.71 5.84 -17.18
N LYS A 72 3.73 6.22 -17.96
CA LYS A 72 4.70 7.27 -17.60
C LYS A 72 4.48 8.59 -18.36
N ASN A 73 3.97 8.50 -19.58
CA ASN A 73 3.55 9.64 -20.40
C ASN A 73 2.05 9.53 -20.67
N THR A 74 1.33 10.65 -20.61
CA THR A 74 -0.09 10.66 -20.93
C THR A 74 -0.33 10.27 -22.38
N ILE A 75 -1.46 9.62 -22.67
CA ILE A 75 -1.80 9.14 -24.01
C ILE A 75 -2.31 10.24 -24.95
N ASN A 76 -2.56 11.43 -24.39
CA ASN A 76 -3.07 12.61 -25.09
C ASN A 76 -2.02 13.70 -25.33
N GLY A 77 -0.73 13.41 -25.11
CA GLY A 77 0.36 14.34 -25.42
C GLY A 77 0.56 15.49 -24.42
N LYS A 78 -0.08 15.46 -23.24
CA LYS A 78 0.15 16.43 -22.14
C LYS A 78 1.50 16.27 -21.43
N GLY A 79 2.33 15.32 -21.85
CA GLY A 79 3.69 15.07 -21.33
C GLY A 79 3.72 13.96 -20.28
N THR A 80 4.66 14.04 -19.33
CA THR A 80 4.76 13.04 -18.27
C THR A 80 3.55 13.12 -17.34
N VAL A 81 3.12 11.96 -16.81
CA VAL A 81 2.02 11.89 -15.82
C VAL A 81 2.29 12.80 -14.63
N ARG A 82 3.55 12.84 -14.17
CA ARG A 82 3.99 13.72 -13.08
C ARG A 82 3.75 15.20 -13.39
N LYS A 83 4.05 15.64 -14.61
CA LYS A 83 3.84 17.03 -15.03
C LYS A 83 2.34 17.35 -15.16
N ALA A 84 1.54 16.42 -15.68
CA ALA A 84 0.11 16.61 -15.85
C ALA A 84 -0.64 16.68 -14.51
N LEU A 85 -0.30 15.81 -13.55
CA LEU A 85 -1.03 15.65 -12.28
C LEU A 85 -0.45 16.46 -11.10
N LYS A 86 0.71 17.10 -11.29
CA LYS A 86 1.30 18.04 -10.32
C LYS A 86 1.38 17.47 -8.90
N GLU A 87 0.81 18.14 -7.90
CA GLU A 87 0.82 17.75 -6.49
C GLU A 87 0.09 16.43 -6.19
N HIS A 88 -0.80 15.99 -7.08
CA HIS A 88 -1.49 14.71 -6.94
C HIS A 88 -0.72 13.52 -7.50
N ALA A 89 0.30 13.77 -8.34
CA ALA A 89 1.05 12.73 -9.02
C ALA A 89 1.63 11.69 -8.05
N SER A 90 2.24 12.15 -6.95
CA SER A 90 2.89 11.24 -6.00
C SER A 90 1.90 10.33 -5.29
N ALA A 91 0.77 10.87 -4.80
CA ALA A 91 -0.23 10.06 -4.12
C ALA A 91 -0.87 9.04 -5.08
N LEU A 92 -1.12 9.45 -6.32
CA LEU A 92 -1.69 8.55 -7.32
C LEU A 92 -0.71 7.45 -7.76
N GLU A 93 0.58 7.76 -7.89
CA GLU A 93 1.62 6.78 -8.23
C GLU A 93 1.83 5.74 -7.12
N GLU A 94 1.81 6.14 -5.84
CA GLU A 94 1.81 5.20 -4.70
C GLU A 94 0.56 4.31 -4.70
N GLY A 95 -0.61 4.92 -4.98
CA GLY A 95 -1.87 4.20 -5.13
C GLY A 95 -1.80 3.12 -6.21
N LYS A 96 -1.24 3.47 -7.37
CA LYS A 96 -0.99 2.57 -8.50
C LYS A 96 -0.04 1.44 -8.10
N ALA A 97 1.09 1.78 -7.47
CA ALA A 97 2.14 0.82 -7.15
C ALA A 97 1.64 -0.31 -6.24
N ASP A 98 0.89 0.03 -5.20
CA ASP A 98 0.28 -0.96 -4.32
C ASP A 98 -0.79 -1.82 -5.02
N MET A 99 -1.69 -1.20 -5.81
CA MET A 99 -2.77 -1.94 -6.48
C MET A 99 -2.25 -2.87 -7.56
N LEU A 100 -1.33 -2.40 -8.40
CA LEU A 100 -0.68 -3.24 -9.39
C LEU A 100 0.25 -4.27 -8.75
N GLY A 101 0.84 -3.96 -7.59
CA GLY A 101 1.61 -4.92 -6.81
C GLY A 101 0.76 -6.12 -6.40
N LEU A 102 -0.43 -5.86 -5.82
CA LEU A 102 -1.37 -6.90 -5.44
C LEU A 102 -1.96 -7.63 -6.66
N TYR A 103 -2.24 -6.90 -7.75
CA TYR A 103 -2.70 -7.48 -9.02
C TYR A 103 -1.68 -8.48 -9.56
N MET A 104 -0.38 -8.12 -9.59
CA MET A 104 0.68 -9.01 -10.05
C MET A 104 0.79 -10.26 -9.18
N ILE A 105 0.68 -10.12 -7.86
CA ILE A 105 0.66 -11.28 -6.95
C ILE A 105 -0.49 -12.22 -7.32
N ASN A 106 -1.70 -11.71 -7.51
CA ASN A 106 -2.85 -12.51 -7.92
C ASN A 106 -2.61 -13.22 -9.27
N GLN A 107 -2.07 -12.51 -10.28
CA GLN A 107 -1.80 -13.11 -11.58
C GLN A 107 -0.72 -14.20 -11.51
N LEU A 108 0.37 -13.97 -10.78
CA LEU A 108 1.45 -14.93 -10.64
C LEU A 108 1.05 -16.14 -9.78
N HIS A 109 0.22 -15.93 -8.76
CA HIS A 109 -0.38 -17.00 -7.98
C HIS A 109 -1.27 -17.91 -8.85
N LYS A 110 -2.13 -17.31 -9.68
CA LYS A 110 -2.96 -18.06 -10.67
C LYS A 110 -2.12 -18.85 -11.68
N GLN A 111 -0.90 -18.40 -11.96
CA GLN A 111 0.05 -19.09 -12.85
C GLN A 111 0.88 -20.16 -12.13
N GLY A 112 0.82 -20.24 -10.79
CA GLY A 112 1.65 -21.15 -10.00
C GLY A 112 3.09 -20.68 -9.82
N GLU A 113 3.38 -19.39 -10.06
CA GLU A 113 4.72 -18.79 -9.96
C GLU A 113 5.02 -18.22 -8.55
N ILE A 114 3.99 -18.14 -7.70
CA ILE A 114 4.11 -17.74 -6.29
C ILE A 114 3.46 -18.81 -5.41
N ASP A 115 4.25 -19.35 -4.49
CA ASP A 115 3.80 -20.29 -3.48
C ASP A 115 3.00 -19.61 -2.36
N GLY A 116 2.16 -20.38 -1.66
CA GLY A 116 1.38 -19.91 -0.49
C GLY A 116 -0.11 -19.75 -0.75
N ASP A 117 -0.88 -19.44 0.29
CA ASP A 117 -2.31 -19.12 0.15
C ASP A 117 -2.46 -17.66 -0.30
N LEU A 118 -3.21 -17.42 -1.39
CA LEU A 118 -3.49 -16.06 -1.88
C LEU A 118 -4.10 -15.16 -0.79
N LYS A 119 -4.86 -15.76 0.14
CA LYS A 119 -5.45 -15.07 1.29
C LYS A 119 -4.39 -14.44 2.19
N ASP A 120 -3.19 -15.01 2.29
CA ASP A 120 -2.11 -14.45 3.09
C ASP A 120 -1.74 -13.05 2.58
N TYR A 121 -1.62 -12.92 1.26
CA TYR A 121 -1.32 -11.64 0.61
C TYR A 121 -2.43 -10.63 0.83
N TYR A 122 -3.68 -11.05 0.68
CA TYR A 122 -4.87 -10.20 0.80
C TYR A 122 -5.07 -9.67 2.23
N VAL A 123 -5.09 -10.54 3.24
CA VAL A 123 -5.31 -10.10 4.64
C VAL A 123 -4.10 -9.30 5.14
N THR A 124 -2.87 -9.71 4.81
CA THR A 124 -1.66 -8.96 5.17
C THR A 124 -1.64 -7.57 4.52
N PHE A 125 -2.07 -7.46 3.26
CA PHE A 125 -2.17 -6.20 2.54
C PHE A 125 -3.21 -5.27 3.18
N MET A 126 -4.43 -5.77 3.40
CA MET A 126 -5.50 -5.00 4.04
C MET A 126 -5.08 -4.49 5.41
N THR A 127 -4.46 -5.34 6.23
CA THR A 127 -3.95 -4.95 7.56
C THR A 127 -2.87 -3.88 7.46
N SER A 128 -2.03 -3.94 6.42
CA SER A 128 -0.95 -2.97 6.19
C SER A 128 -1.46 -1.58 5.82
N ILE A 129 -2.72 -1.44 5.42
CA ILE A 129 -3.36 -0.14 5.23
C ILE A 129 -3.41 0.59 6.58
N PHE A 130 -3.92 -0.03 7.65
CA PHE A 130 -3.96 0.58 8.99
C PHE A 130 -2.59 1.03 9.51
N ARG A 131 -1.52 0.28 9.18
CA ARG A 131 -0.15 0.71 9.49
C ARG A 131 0.22 2.00 8.73
N SER A 132 -0.06 2.05 7.44
CA SER A 132 0.43 3.10 6.54
C SER A 132 -0.35 4.41 6.69
N VAL A 133 -1.64 4.34 7.02
CA VAL A 133 -2.48 5.52 7.25
C VAL A 133 -2.06 6.33 8.49
N ARG A 134 -1.38 5.69 9.44
CA ARG A 134 -0.85 6.32 10.66
C ARG A 134 0.33 7.26 10.41
N PHE A 135 0.94 7.23 9.22
CA PHE A 135 1.88 8.27 8.78
C PHE A 135 1.20 9.60 8.42
N GLY A 136 -0.13 9.61 8.38
CA GLY A 136 -0.95 10.81 8.21
C GLY A 136 -1.22 11.16 6.74
N ALA A 137 -2.37 11.81 6.53
CA ALA A 137 -2.86 12.25 5.22
C ALA A 137 -2.06 13.42 4.61
N SER A 138 -1.05 13.95 5.30
CA SER A 138 -0.13 14.94 4.73
C SER A 138 0.91 14.31 3.80
N SER A 139 1.20 13.00 3.95
CA SER A 139 2.13 12.27 3.10
C SER A 139 1.44 11.72 1.84
N ALA A 140 2.17 11.64 0.72
CA ALA A 140 1.65 11.06 -0.53
C ALA A 140 1.18 9.62 -0.32
N HIS A 141 1.99 8.82 0.37
CA HIS A 141 1.68 7.43 0.68
C HIS A 141 0.47 7.31 1.65
N GLY A 142 0.35 8.20 2.64
CA GLY A 142 -0.82 8.26 3.51
C GLY A 142 -2.12 8.60 2.75
N LYS A 143 -2.08 9.59 1.85
CA LYS A 143 -3.22 9.93 0.97
C LYS A 143 -3.62 8.75 0.07
N ALA A 144 -2.63 8.06 -0.51
CA ALA A 144 -2.88 6.88 -1.34
C ALA A 144 -3.60 5.77 -0.58
N ASN A 145 -3.16 5.50 0.66
CA ASN A 145 -3.81 4.52 1.53
C ASN A 145 -5.22 4.96 1.97
N MET A 146 -5.47 6.27 2.16
CA MET A 146 -6.82 6.78 2.41
C MET A 146 -7.77 6.52 1.24
N ILE A 147 -7.34 6.87 0.02
CA ILE A 147 -8.13 6.65 -1.18
C ILE A 147 -8.48 5.17 -1.30
N ARG A 148 -7.49 4.30 -1.12
CA ARG A 148 -7.67 2.85 -1.16
C ARG A 148 -8.62 2.35 -0.09
N PHE A 149 -8.43 2.74 1.17
CA PHE A 149 -9.27 2.29 2.27
C PHE A 149 -10.74 2.64 2.01
N ASN A 150 -11.02 3.91 1.66
CA ASN A 150 -12.37 4.38 1.40
C ASN A 150 -12.97 3.74 0.14
N TYR A 151 -12.17 3.50 -0.90
CA TYR A 151 -12.64 2.78 -2.09
C TYR A 151 -12.96 1.31 -1.80
N PHE A 152 -12.16 0.65 -0.96
CA PHE A 152 -12.39 -0.73 -0.53
C PHE A 152 -13.62 -0.86 0.36
N ASP A 153 -13.85 0.11 1.25
CA ASP A 153 -15.06 0.22 2.07
C ASP A 153 -16.31 0.34 1.17
N GLU A 154 -16.30 1.25 0.19
CA GLU A 154 -17.40 1.43 -0.76
C GLU A 154 -17.69 0.20 -1.62
N MET A 155 -16.65 -0.53 -2.00
CA MET A 155 -16.76 -1.76 -2.79
C MET A 155 -17.07 -3.01 -1.95
N GLY A 156 -17.18 -2.88 -0.62
CA GLY A 156 -17.42 -4.02 0.27
C GLY A 156 -16.27 -5.03 0.28
N ALA A 157 -15.04 -4.59 0.04
CA ALA A 157 -13.84 -5.43 0.08
C ALA A 157 -13.49 -5.91 1.50
N PHE A 158 -14.11 -5.30 2.51
CA PHE A 158 -14.11 -5.77 3.89
C PHE A 158 -15.41 -5.35 4.57
N THR A 159 -15.69 -5.97 5.71
CA THR A 159 -16.72 -5.53 6.66
C THR A 159 -16.06 -5.19 7.98
N ARG A 160 -16.63 -4.24 8.73
CA ARG A 160 -16.28 -3.99 10.13
C ARG A 160 -17.45 -4.39 11.03
N ASP A 161 -17.22 -5.33 11.92
CA ASP A 161 -18.22 -5.77 12.88
C ASP A 161 -18.48 -4.65 13.91
N PRO A 162 -19.74 -4.25 14.16
CA PRO A 162 -20.05 -3.12 15.03
C PRO A 162 -19.90 -3.44 16.52
N GLU A 163 -19.93 -4.72 16.92
CA GLU A 163 -19.85 -5.14 18.32
C GLU A 163 -18.40 -5.33 18.75
N THR A 164 -17.61 -6.00 17.90
CA THR A 164 -16.21 -6.35 18.18
C THR A 164 -15.23 -5.32 17.65
N GLY A 165 -15.62 -4.55 16.62
CA GLY A 165 -14.73 -3.64 15.92
C GLY A 165 -13.79 -4.29 14.91
N TYR A 166 -13.87 -5.61 14.73
CA TYR A 166 -12.98 -6.34 13.84
C TYR A 166 -13.35 -6.15 12.37
N TYR A 167 -12.31 -6.00 11.56
CA TYR A 167 -12.34 -5.98 10.12
C TYR A 167 -12.14 -7.40 9.58
N LYS A 168 -12.97 -7.76 8.61
CA LYS A 168 -12.91 -9.03 7.90
C LYS A 168 -12.89 -8.78 6.41
N VAL A 169 -11.89 -9.31 5.72
CA VAL A 169 -11.74 -9.20 4.27
C VAL A 169 -12.78 -10.08 3.58
N ASP A 170 -13.47 -9.49 2.61
CA ASP A 170 -14.24 -10.23 1.60
C ASP A 170 -13.32 -10.43 0.39
N PHE A 171 -12.86 -11.67 0.18
CA PHE A 171 -11.81 -11.95 -0.81
C PHE A 171 -12.28 -11.70 -2.25
N GLU A 172 -13.55 -11.95 -2.55
CA GLU A 172 -14.10 -11.76 -3.90
C GLU A 172 -14.24 -10.26 -4.19
N ASN A 173 -14.83 -9.51 -3.26
CA ASN A 173 -14.99 -8.07 -3.41
C ASN A 173 -13.65 -7.33 -3.35
N LEU A 174 -12.67 -7.83 -2.58
CA LEU A 174 -11.32 -7.28 -2.58
C LEU A 174 -10.65 -7.40 -3.96
N GLU A 175 -10.76 -8.56 -4.61
CA GLU A 175 -10.21 -8.73 -5.97
C GLU A 175 -10.90 -7.79 -6.97
N LYS A 176 -12.23 -7.67 -6.90
CA LYS A 176 -13.00 -6.72 -7.74
C LYS A 176 -12.58 -5.27 -7.48
N ALA A 177 -12.47 -4.88 -6.21
CA ALA A 177 -12.08 -3.53 -5.81
C ALA A 177 -10.65 -3.18 -6.23
N MET A 178 -9.71 -4.12 -6.08
CA MET A 178 -8.33 -3.98 -6.55
C MET A 178 -8.27 -3.77 -8.07
N ASN A 179 -9.00 -4.58 -8.84
CA ASN A 179 -9.03 -4.46 -10.30
C ASN A 179 -9.65 -3.12 -10.72
N ALA A 180 -10.79 -2.74 -10.14
CA ALA A 180 -11.49 -1.50 -10.46
C ALA A 180 -10.66 -0.25 -10.08
N LEU A 181 -10.01 -0.26 -8.91
CA LEU A 181 -9.14 0.84 -8.51
C LEU A 181 -7.88 0.94 -9.37
N SER A 182 -7.31 -0.20 -9.79
CA SER A 182 -6.19 -0.23 -10.75
C SER A 182 -6.57 0.42 -12.09
N GLU A 183 -7.73 0.04 -12.62
CA GLU A 183 -8.27 0.58 -13.87
C GLU A 183 -8.53 2.09 -13.77
N LEU A 184 -9.18 2.54 -12.69
CA LEU A 184 -9.43 3.95 -12.43
C LEU A 184 -8.14 4.75 -12.39
N ILE A 185 -7.16 4.30 -11.60
CA ILE A 185 -5.88 5.00 -11.44
C ILE A 185 -5.13 5.06 -12.77
N LEU A 186 -5.03 3.96 -13.50
CA LEU A 186 -4.36 3.92 -14.80
C LEU A 186 -5.04 4.82 -15.83
N THR A 187 -6.37 4.87 -15.85
CA THR A 187 -7.13 5.76 -16.73
C THR A 187 -6.84 7.22 -16.42
N LEU A 188 -6.90 7.61 -15.15
CA LEU A 188 -6.58 8.98 -14.71
C LEU A 188 -5.14 9.39 -15.04
N GLN A 189 -4.18 8.47 -14.89
CA GLN A 189 -2.79 8.69 -15.29
C GLN A 189 -2.66 8.83 -16.81
N GLY A 190 -3.29 7.95 -17.58
CA GLY A 190 -3.31 7.98 -19.04
C GLY A 190 -3.86 9.28 -19.59
N ASP A 191 -4.99 9.73 -19.07
CA ASP A 191 -5.65 10.96 -19.50
C ASP A 191 -4.97 12.23 -18.98
N GLY A 192 -4.10 12.11 -17.98
CA GLY A 192 -3.54 13.26 -17.27
C GLY A 192 -4.65 14.18 -16.75
N ASN A 193 -5.72 13.58 -16.21
CA ASN A 193 -6.93 14.29 -15.78
C ASN A 193 -6.72 14.82 -14.35
N TYR A 194 -6.09 15.98 -14.23
CA TYR A 194 -5.77 16.59 -12.95
C TYR A 194 -7.02 16.83 -12.10
N GLU A 195 -8.08 17.36 -12.70
CA GLU A 195 -9.32 17.72 -12.02
C GLU A 195 -10.00 16.50 -11.40
N ALA A 196 -10.12 15.40 -12.15
CA ALA A 196 -10.70 14.17 -11.62
C ALA A 196 -9.84 13.53 -10.51
N VAL A 197 -8.51 13.64 -10.60
CA VAL A 197 -7.63 13.18 -9.50
C VAL A 197 -7.79 14.08 -8.27
N ALA A 198 -7.95 15.38 -8.44
CA ALA A 198 -8.18 16.31 -7.34
C ALA A 198 -9.49 15.99 -6.60
N GLU A 199 -10.56 15.70 -7.36
CA GLU A 199 -11.85 15.26 -6.81
C GLU A 199 -11.72 13.92 -6.07
N LEU A 200 -11.04 12.93 -6.66
CA LEU A 200 -10.77 11.64 -6.01
C LEU A 200 -10.02 11.81 -4.68
N VAL A 201 -9.01 12.68 -4.65
CA VAL A 201 -8.23 12.98 -3.44
C VAL A 201 -9.08 13.73 -2.41
N GLN A 202 -9.93 14.65 -2.82
CA GLN A 202 -10.81 15.39 -1.92
C GLN A 202 -11.87 14.49 -1.29
N ASP A 203 -12.50 13.62 -2.08
CA ASP A 203 -13.55 12.71 -1.64
C ASP A 203 -12.98 11.56 -0.80
N LYS A 204 -11.96 10.86 -1.32
CA LYS A 204 -11.45 9.61 -0.72
C LYS A 204 -10.14 9.74 0.03
N GLY A 205 -9.45 10.87 -0.06
CA GLY A 205 -8.16 11.10 0.62
C GLY A 205 -8.28 11.51 2.09
N VAL A 206 -9.44 11.31 2.73
CA VAL A 206 -9.76 11.77 4.08
C VAL A 206 -9.91 10.62 5.09
N ILE A 207 -9.52 10.88 6.34
CA ILE A 207 -9.78 9.95 7.46
C ILE A 207 -11.19 10.21 7.97
N LYS A 208 -12.13 9.28 7.68
CA LYS A 208 -13.49 9.27 8.24
C LYS A 208 -13.47 8.98 9.75
N ASP A 209 -14.53 9.35 10.46
CA ASP A 209 -14.58 9.30 11.92
C ASP A 209 -14.39 7.89 12.50
N GLN A 210 -14.97 6.87 11.85
CA GLN A 210 -14.79 5.48 12.29
C GLN A 210 -13.33 5.04 12.22
N LEU A 211 -12.65 5.27 11.10
CA LEU A 211 -11.23 4.94 10.97
C LEU A 211 -10.39 5.77 11.95
N ARG A 212 -10.73 7.05 12.18
CA ARG A 212 -10.04 7.88 13.18
C ARG A 212 -10.11 7.27 14.58
N ALA A 213 -11.28 6.78 14.98
CA ALA A 213 -11.47 6.12 16.27
C ALA A 213 -10.59 4.86 16.39
N ASP A 214 -10.56 4.02 15.35
CA ASP A 214 -9.73 2.81 15.33
C ASP A 214 -8.23 3.15 15.39
N LEU A 215 -7.78 4.18 14.68
CA LEU A 215 -6.38 4.63 14.72
C LEU A 215 -5.99 5.23 16.07
N ASN A 216 -6.91 5.93 16.74
CA ASN A 216 -6.69 6.45 18.10
C ASN A 216 -6.57 5.31 19.12
N MET A 217 -7.44 4.30 19.04
CA MET A 217 -7.36 3.11 19.87
C MET A 217 -6.01 2.39 19.69
N LEU A 218 -5.52 2.23 18.46
CA LEU A 218 -4.18 1.64 18.23
C LEU A 218 -3.04 2.46 18.90
N ALA A 219 -3.20 3.78 19.00
CA ALA A 219 -2.24 4.65 19.66
C ALA A 219 -2.34 4.55 21.19
N GLU A 220 -3.56 4.44 21.73
CA GLU A 220 -3.82 4.21 23.17
C GLU A 220 -3.27 2.86 23.64
N GLU A 221 -3.37 1.81 22.83
CA GLU A 221 -2.74 0.50 23.05
C GLU A 221 -1.20 0.51 22.93
N GLY A 222 -0.60 1.68 22.65
CA GLY A 222 0.84 1.85 22.62
C GLY A 222 1.54 1.19 21.43
N ILE A 223 0.79 0.81 20.39
CA ILE A 223 1.39 0.24 19.18
C ILE A 223 2.21 1.33 18.48
N PRO A 224 3.51 1.13 18.20
CA PRO A 224 4.33 2.19 17.59
C PRO A 224 3.91 2.48 16.15
N VAL A 225 4.08 3.73 15.70
CA VAL A 225 3.88 4.12 14.29
C VAL A 225 5.04 3.63 13.42
N ASP A 226 6.26 3.70 13.94
CA ASP A 226 7.45 3.14 13.32
C ASP A 226 8.49 2.65 14.35
N VAL A 227 9.54 1.98 13.88
CA VAL A 227 10.66 1.48 14.66
C VAL A 227 11.83 2.46 14.65
N VAL A 228 12.52 2.55 15.79
CA VAL A 228 13.79 3.27 15.92
C VAL A 228 14.91 2.22 15.99
N PHE A 229 15.88 2.31 15.08
CA PHE A 229 17.04 1.41 15.08
C PHE A 229 18.15 1.97 15.95
N ASN A 230 18.63 1.18 16.90
CA ASN A 230 19.92 1.41 17.55
C ASN A 230 21.01 1.02 16.56
N GLN A 231 21.75 2.00 16.05
CA GLN A 231 22.71 1.83 14.95
C GLN A 231 23.97 2.66 15.16
N GLY A 232 25.05 2.32 14.46
CA GLY A 232 26.33 3.03 14.49
C GLY A 232 27.50 2.13 14.89
N ALA A 233 28.72 2.63 14.67
CA ALA A 233 29.97 1.91 14.93
C ALA A 233 30.04 1.36 16.37
N ASN A 234 29.70 2.22 17.35
CA ASN A 234 29.60 1.86 18.77
C ASN A 234 28.61 0.72 19.07
N VAL A 235 27.51 0.59 18.31
CA VAL A 235 26.54 -0.51 18.48
C VAL A 235 27.05 -1.81 17.85
N LEU A 236 27.83 -1.69 16.77
CA LEU A 236 28.44 -2.80 16.05
C LEU A 236 29.78 -3.26 16.67
N GLY A 237 30.31 -2.53 17.66
CA GLY A 237 31.60 -2.82 18.28
C GLY A 237 32.80 -2.57 17.36
N ILE A 238 32.65 -1.65 16.39
CA ILE A 238 33.69 -1.24 15.43
C ILE A 238 34.01 0.25 15.54
#